data_AF-A0A3A0F8J8-F1
#
_entry.id   AF-A0A3A0F8J8-F1
#
_cell.length_a   1.000
_cell.length_b   1.000
_cell.length_c   1.000
_cell.angle_alpha   90.00
_cell.angle_beta   90.00
_cell.angle_gamma   90.00
#
_symmetry.space_group_name_H-M   'P 1'
#
loop_
_entity.id
_entity.type
_entity.pdbx_description
1 polymer ?
#
loop_
_entity_poly.entity_id
_entity_poly.type
_entity_poly.pdbx_seq_one_letter_code
_entity_poly.pdbx_strand_id
1 'polypeptide(L)'
;MDHDHYSDAYIRSILTSVKTIAMVGASPLNVRPSYFAFKYLAERGYDMIPVNPGQVGKSLLGKPFVASLSEIGRPVDMVEIFRSAQYAPALVEEALALTPQPKVIWMQLGVRHDEAGARAEAAGLKVVMNRCPKIEYGRLSSEISWMGVNSRTLSSKRPPMPTHGMRLSLSRQSVGGAETPAADRAARTHEH
;
A
#
# COMPACT_ATOMS: atom_id res chain seq x y z
N MET A 1 -3.63 -13.04 -10.84
CA MET A 1 -4.85 -12.18 -10.74
C MET A 1 -4.82 -11.17 -11.89
N ASP A 2 -5.93 -10.55 -12.31
CA ASP A 2 -5.82 -9.37 -13.18
C ASP A 2 -5.42 -8.17 -12.30
N HIS A 3 -4.24 -7.61 -12.56
CA HIS A 3 -3.62 -6.56 -11.73
C HIS A 3 -3.97 -5.13 -12.17
N ASP A 4 -4.89 -4.97 -13.12
CA ASP A 4 -5.41 -3.66 -13.52
C ASP A 4 -6.45 -3.13 -12.53
N HIS A 5 -7.19 -4.03 -11.87
CA HIS A 5 -8.22 -3.71 -10.90
C HIS A 5 -8.09 -4.54 -9.61
N TYR A 6 -8.27 -3.88 -8.46
CA TYR A 6 -8.35 -4.55 -7.15
C TYR A 6 -9.64 -4.13 -6.46
N SER A 7 -10.35 -5.10 -5.89
CA SER A 7 -11.52 -4.77 -5.08
C SER A 7 -11.12 -4.03 -3.80
N ASP A 8 -11.97 -3.12 -3.35
CA ASP A 8 -11.78 -2.40 -2.08
C ASP A 8 -11.63 -3.35 -0.91
N ALA A 9 -12.37 -4.46 -0.92
CA ALA A 9 -12.28 -5.51 0.08
C ALA A 9 -10.88 -6.17 0.10
N TYR A 10 -10.31 -6.46 -1.07
CA TYR A 10 -8.97 -7.04 -1.18
C TYR A 10 -7.90 -6.10 -0.59
N ILE A 11 -7.89 -4.85 -1.05
CA ILE A 11 -6.93 -3.84 -0.57
C ILE A 11 -7.11 -3.57 0.92
N ARG A 12 -8.36 -3.41 1.40
CA ARG A 12 -8.64 -3.22 2.82
C ARG A 12 -8.18 -4.42 3.64
N SER A 13 -8.38 -5.65 3.16
CA SER A 13 -7.92 -6.87 3.86
C SER A 13 -6.41 -6.88 4.03
N ILE A 14 -5.65 -6.44 3.02
CA ILE A 14 -4.20 -6.34 3.09
C ILE A 14 -3.82 -5.28 4.12
N LEU A 15 -4.27 -4.04 3.94
CA LEU A 15 -3.85 -2.91 4.76
C LEU A 15 -4.27 -3.05 6.23
N THR A 16 -5.33 -3.80 6.53
CA THR A 16 -5.76 -4.07 7.92
C THR A 16 -5.02 -5.24 8.57
N SER A 17 -4.51 -6.19 7.77
CA SER A 17 -3.83 -7.38 8.28
C SER A 17 -2.32 -7.20 8.47
N VAL A 18 -1.69 -6.32 7.68
CA VAL A 18 -0.25 -6.06 7.74
C VAL A 18 0.08 -5.13 8.90
N LYS A 19 1.17 -5.41 9.63
CA LYS A 19 1.68 -4.57 10.72
C LYS A 19 3.09 -4.07 10.41
N THR A 20 3.95 -4.95 9.88
CA THR A 20 5.34 -4.62 9.56
C THR A 20 5.54 -4.50 8.05
N ILE A 21 6.12 -3.39 7.60
CA ILE A 21 6.32 -3.09 6.18
C ILE A 21 7.80 -2.80 5.91
N ALA A 22 8.44 -3.62 5.06
CA ALA A 22 9.77 -3.34 4.54
C ALA A 22 9.66 -2.54 3.24
N MET A 23 10.14 -1.30 3.25
CA MET A 23 10.11 -0.42 2.08
C MET A 23 11.46 -0.45 1.35
N VAL A 24 11.51 -1.17 0.24
CA VAL A 24 12.68 -1.25 -0.64
C VAL A 24 12.76 -0.02 -1.54
N GLY A 25 13.90 0.68 -1.49
CA GLY A 25 14.09 1.96 -2.19
C GLY A 25 13.64 3.17 -1.37
N ALA A 26 13.53 3.03 -0.04
CA ALA A 26 13.30 4.15 0.86
C ALA A 26 14.40 5.22 0.70
N SER A 27 14.02 6.50 0.81
CA SER A 27 14.93 7.64 0.71
C SER A 27 14.76 8.57 1.89
N PRO A 28 15.86 9.11 2.47
CA PRO A 28 15.77 10.12 3.54
C PRO A 28 15.45 11.53 3.03
N LEU A 29 15.45 11.74 1.71
CA LEU A 29 15.18 13.04 1.12
C LEU A 29 13.68 13.34 1.13
N ASN A 30 13.28 14.41 1.81
CA ASN A 30 11.88 14.79 2.00
C ASN A 30 11.13 15.15 0.71
N VAL A 31 11.82 15.36 -0.42
CA VAL A 31 11.19 15.59 -1.73
C VAL A 31 10.83 14.29 -2.45
N ARG A 32 11.30 13.13 -1.98
CA ARG A 32 11.09 11.84 -2.65
C ARG A 32 9.74 11.23 -2.26
N PRO A 33 8.97 10.65 -3.21
CA PRO A 33 7.71 9.99 -2.90
C PRO A 33 7.80 8.92 -1.81
N SER A 34 8.90 8.14 -1.79
CA SER A 34 9.13 7.11 -0.77
C SER A 34 9.23 7.68 0.65
N TYR A 35 9.82 8.88 0.83
CA TYR A 35 9.84 9.56 2.13
C TYR A 35 8.42 9.85 2.65
N PHE A 36 7.56 10.39 1.78
CA PHE A 36 6.18 10.73 2.16
C PHE A 36 5.32 9.50 2.43
N ALA A 37 5.45 8.45 1.63
CA ALA A 37 4.74 7.20 1.87
C ALA A 37 5.18 6.57 3.20
N PHE A 38 6.50 6.54 3.46
CA PHE A 38 7.07 5.99 4.67
C PHE A 38 6.58 6.75 5.91
N LYS A 39 6.67 8.07 5.88
CA LYS A 39 6.18 8.95 6.96
C LYS A 39 4.69 8.72 7.23
N TYR A 40 3.88 8.73 6.18
CA TYR A 40 2.42 8.58 6.29
C TYR A 40 2.02 7.24 6.93
N LEU A 41 2.66 6.14 6.51
CA LEU A 41 2.39 4.81 7.05
C LEU A 41 2.93 4.65 8.48
N ALA A 42 4.14 5.16 8.77
CA ALA A 42 4.67 5.19 10.14
C ALA A 42 3.75 5.96 11.09
N GLU A 43 3.27 7.13 10.67
CA GLU A 43 2.29 7.93 11.42
C GLU A 43 0.96 7.20 11.62
N ARG A 44 0.64 6.16 10.82
CA ARG A 44 -0.56 5.32 10.96
C ARG A 44 -0.34 4.09 11.83
N GLY A 45 0.86 3.91 12.36
CA GLY A 45 1.18 2.85 13.31
C GLY A 45 1.70 1.57 12.66
N TYR A 46 2.00 1.58 11.36
CA TYR A 46 2.75 0.49 10.75
C TYR A 46 4.20 0.53 11.24
N ASP A 47 4.76 -0.65 11.54
CA ASP A 47 6.18 -0.79 11.83
C ASP A 47 6.97 -0.78 10.52
N MET A 48 7.37 0.42 10.11
CA MET A 48 8.11 0.64 8.88
C MET A 48 9.58 0.25 9.03
N ILE A 49 10.17 -0.36 7.99
CA ILE A 49 11.59 -0.73 7.92
C ILE A 49 12.16 -0.19 6.61
N PRO A 50 13.12 0.75 6.63
CA PRO A 50 13.67 1.32 5.41
C PRO A 50 14.79 0.44 4.85
N VAL A 51 14.65 -0.02 3.61
CA VAL A 51 15.62 -0.90 2.94
C VAL A 51 16.26 -0.14 1.77
N ASN A 52 17.54 0.19 1.89
CA ASN A 52 18.31 0.84 0.84
C ASN A 52 19.83 0.71 1.10
N PRO A 53 20.59 -0.06 0.30
CA PRO A 53 22.02 -0.26 0.50
C PRO A 53 22.82 1.05 0.41
N GLY A 54 22.38 2.00 -0.41
CA GLY A 54 23.04 3.30 -0.55
C GLY A 54 22.78 4.28 0.60
N GLN A 55 22.01 3.90 1.62
CA GLN A 55 21.69 4.73 2.79
C GLN A 55 22.03 4.07 4.12
N VAL A 56 22.70 2.90 4.11
CA VAL A 56 23.20 2.24 5.32
C VAL A 56 24.08 3.22 6.13
N GLY A 57 23.93 3.17 7.45
CA GLY A 57 24.56 4.12 8.37
C GLY A 57 23.77 5.41 8.60
N LYS A 58 22.69 5.64 7.86
CA LYS A 58 21.73 6.73 8.12
C LYS A 58 20.45 6.20 8.77
N SER A 59 19.56 7.12 9.10
CA SER A 59 18.20 6.81 9.56
C SER A 59 17.14 7.57 8.77
N LEU A 60 15.93 7.01 8.74
CA LEU A 60 14.72 7.62 8.21
C LEU A 60 13.69 7.69 9.33
N LEU A 61 13.38 8.90 9.81
CA LEU A 61 12.46 9.12 10.93
C LEU A 61 12.84 8.30 12.18
N GLY A 62 14.15 8.25 12.48
CA GLY A 62 14.69 7.49 13.61
C GLY A 62 14.82 5.98 13.39
N LYS A 63 14.40 5.46 12.24
CA LYS A 63 14.54 4.03 11.88
C LYS A 63 15.82 3.82 11.05
N PRO A 64 16.73 2.91 11.46
CA PRO A 64 17.98 2.66 10.73
C PRO A 64 17.71 1.99 9.38
N PHE A 65 18.51 2.33 8.37
CA PHE A 65 18.49 1.63 7.09
C PHE A 65 19.20 0.29 7.18
N VAL A 66 18.62 -0.72 6.53
CA VAL A 66 19.29 -1.99 6.20
C VAL A 66 19.60 -2.05 4.71
N ALA A 67 20.59 -2.86 4.31
CA ALA A 67 21.01 -2.95 2.92
C ALA A 67 20.08 -3.81 2.07
N SER A 68 19.52 -4.86 2.68
CA SER A 68 18.73 -5.90 2.02
C SER A 68 17.55 -6.33 2.90
N LEU A 69 16.61 -7.10 2.34
CA LEU A 69 15.53 -7.73 3.10
C LEU A 69 16.06 -8.78 4.07
N SER A 70 17.12 -9.51 3.69
CA SER A 70 17.72 -10.56 4.53
C SER A 70 18.35 -10.01 5.82
N GLU A 71 18.80 -8.76 5.83
CA GLU A 71 19.39 -8.10 7.02
C GLU A 71 18.34 -7.66 8.07
N ILE A 72 17.04 -7.76 7.78
CA ILE A 72 15.99 -7.29 8.70
C ILE A 72 15.97 -8.10 10.01
N GLY A 73 16.33 -9.39 9.96
CA GLY A 73 16.48 -10.25 11.15
C GLY A 73 15.19 -10.52 11.94
N ARG A 74 14.01 -10.12 11.41
CA ARG A 74 12.70 -10.32 12.04
C ARG A 74 11.59 -10.44 10.99
N PRO A 75 10.42 -11.00 11.33
CA PRO A 75 9.30 -11.15 10.40
C PRO A 75 8.82 -9.81 9.80
N VAL A 76 8.46 -9.84 8.52
CA VAL A 76 7.87 -8.72 7.78
C VAL A 76 6.54 -9.20 7.18
N ASP A 77 5.47 -8.42 7.29
CA ASP A 77 4.17 -8.79 6.71
C ASP A 77 4.08 -8.41 5.22
N MET A 78 4.65 -7.27 4.83
CA MET A 78 4.59 -6.72 3.48
C MET A 78 5.93 -6.17 3.01
N VAL A 79 6.31 -6.51 1.78
CA VAL A 79 7.44 -5.88 1.06
C VAL A 79 6.89 -4.86 0.08
N GLU A 80 7.21 -3.58 0.29
CA GLU A 80 6.80 -2.45 -0.54
C GLU A 80 7.96 -1.99 -1.44
N ILE A 81 7.78 -2.05 -2.76
CA ILE A 81 8.84 -1.87 -3.74
C ILE A 81 8.72 -0.50 -4.42
N PHE A 82 9.66 0.41 -4.14
CA PHE A 82 9.85 1.70 -4.82
C PHE A 82 10.97 1.68 -5.88
N ARG A 83 11.54 0.50 -6.18
CA ARG A 83 12.53 0.32 -7.25
C ARG A 83 11.83 0.11 -8.59
N SER A 84 12.53 0.42 -9.70
CA SER A 84 11.98 0.21 -11.04
C SER A 84 11.61 -1.27 -11.29
N ALA A 85 10.63 -1.49 -12.17
CA ALA A 85 10.05 -2.80 -12.44
C ALA A 85 11.07 -3.88 -12.79
N GLN A 86 12.17 -3.53 -13.46
CA GLN A 86 13.25 -4.47 -13.81
C GLN A 86 13.91 -5.14 -12.59
N TYR A 87 13.82 -4.54 -11.40
CA TYR A 87 14.35 -5.11 -10.16
C TYR A 87 13.31 -5.97 -9.42
N ALA A 88 12.04 -5.94 -9.83
CA ALA A 88 10.98 -6.67 -9.16
C ALA A 88 11.21 -8.20 -9.10
N PRO A 89 11.70 -8.88 -10.15
CA PRO A 89 11.97 -10.33 -10.07
C PRO A 89 12.93 -10.70 -8.94
N ALA A 90 14.07 -10.01 -8.85
CA ALA A 90 15.08 -10.28 -7.82
C ALA A 90 14.55 -9.97 -6.41
N LEU A 91 13.79 -8.89 -6.25
CA LEU A 91 13.19 -8.52 -4.96
C LEU A 91 12.07 -9.48 -4.52
N VAL A 92 11.33 -10.05 -5.48
CA VAL A 92 10.36 -11.11 -5.18
C VAL A 92 11.07 -12.36 -4.69
N GLU A 93 12.12 -12.82 -5.38
CA GLU A 93 12.89 -14.00 -4.93
C GLU A 93 13.53 -13.75 -3.55
N GLU A 94 14.07 -12.57 -3.29
CA GLU A 94 14.60 -12.19 -1.98
C GLU A 94 13.52 -12.22 -0.89
N ALA A 95 12.31 -11.72 -1.20
CA ALA A 95 11.18 -11.77 -0.28
C ALA A 95 10.72 -13.21 -0.01
N LEU A 96 10.69 -14.08 -1.03
CA LEU A 96 10.35 -15.51 -0.89
C LEU A 96 11.39 -16.29 -0.08
N ALA A 97 12.63 -15.83 -0.03
CA ALA A 97 13.70 -16.43 0.78
C ALA A 97 13.63 -16.05 2.27
N LEU A 98 12.81 -15.06 2.65
CA LEU A 98 12.65 -14.69 4.06
C LEU A 98 11.97 -15.79 4.86
N THR A 99 12.36 -15.92 6.13
CA THR A 99 11.76 -16.87 7.06
C THR A 99 11.33 -16.14 8.34
N PRO A 100 10.01 -16.01 8.61
CA PRO A 100 8.90 -16.42 7.76
C PRO A 100 8.79 -15.56 6.49
N GLN A 101 8.20 -16.14 5.44
CA GLN A 101 7.87 -15.40 4.22
C GLN A 101 6.88 -14.26 4.53
N PRO A 102 6.97 -13.12 3.82
CA PRO A 102 5.96 -12.08 3.92
C PRO A 102 4.64 -12.59 3.35
N LYS A 103 3.56 -11.91 3.70
CA LYS A 103 2.21 -12.24 3.22
C LYS A 103 1.87 -11.49 1.94
N VAL A 104 2.59 -10.39 1.66
CA VAL A 104 2.23 -9.43 0.63
C VAL A 104 3.47 -8.88 -0.09
N ILE A 105 3.43 -8.87 -1.42
CA ILE A 105 4.29 -8.02 -2.26
C ILE A 105 3.44 -6.85 -2.76
N TRP A 106 3.94 -5.63 -2.55
CA TRP A 106 3.30 -4.40 -3.00
C TRP A 106 4.24 -3.60 -3.88
N MET A 107 3.96 -3.52 -5.18
CA MET A 107 4.71 -2.71 -6.13
C MET A 107 4.06 -1.33 -6.30
N GLN A 108 4.86 -0.28 -6.09
CA GLN A 108 4.39 1.11 -6.10
C GLN A 108 3.88 1.60 -7.45
N LEU A 109 3.35 2.82 -7.47
CA LEU A 109 2.94 3.49 -8.71
C LEU A 109 4.08 3.49 -9.74
N GLY A 110 3.76 3.11 -10.97
CA GLY A 110 4.72 2.96 -12.06
C GLY A 110 5.59 1.70 -11.98
N VAL A 111 5.38 0.84 -10.98
CA VAL A 111 6.09 -0.44 -10.82
C VAL A 111 5.09 -1.58 -11.06
N ARG A 112 5.27 -2.28 -12.18
CA ARG A 112 4.51 -3.47 -12.55
C ARG A 112 5.44 -4.47 -13.22
N HIS A 113 5.36 -5.74 -12.81
CA HIS A 113 6.06 -6.83 -13.45
C HIS A 113 5.23 -8.12 -13.30
N ASP A 114 4.49 -8.47 -14.34
CA ASP A 114 3.46 -9.51 -14.26
C ASP A 114 4.02 -10.90 -13.95
N GLU A 115 5.17 -11.26 -14.51
CA GLU A 115 5.80 -12.56 -14.22
C GLU A 115 6.28 -12.68 -12.77
N ALA A 116 6.93 -11.65 -12.23
CA ALA A 116 7.32 -11.59 -10.82
C ALA A 116 6.10 -11.57 -9.89
N GLY A 117 5.01 -10.91 -10.28
CA GLY A 117 3.72 -10.98 -9.60
C GLY A 117 3.19 -12.40 -9.56
N ALA A 118 3.07 -13.07 -10.72
CA ALA A 118 2.60 -14.44 -10.83
C ALA A 118 3.48 -15.42 -10.02
N ARG A 119 4.79 -15.19 -9.98
CA ARG A 119 5.73 -15.97 -9.17
C ARG A 119 5.45 -15.84 -7.67
N ALA A 120 5.20 -14.63 -7.17
CA ALA A 120 4.82 -14.40 -5.78
C ALA A 120 3.45 -15.01 -5.45
N GLU A 121 2.47 -14.87 -6.35
CA GLU A 121 1.14 -15.49 -6.21
C GLU A 121 1.22 -17.02 -6.14
N ALA A 122 2.06 -17.65 -6.98
CA ALA A 122 2.27 -19.09 -6.98
C ALA A 122 2.90 -19.60 -5.67
N ALA A 123 3.64 -18.74 -4.95
CA ALA A 123 4.17 -19.03 -3.62
C ALA A 123 3.16 -18.72 -2.48
N GLY A 124 1.94 -18.28 -2.81
CA GLY A 124 0.87 -18.01 -1.85
C GLY A 124 0.85 -16.59 -1.29
N LEU A 125 1.66 -15.67 -1.83
CA LEU A 125 1.64 -14.26 -1.41
C LEU A 125 0.50 -13.51 -2.10
N LYS A 126 -0.09 -12.55 -1.39
CA LYS A 126 -0.95 -11.55 -2.02
C LYS A 126 -0.09 -10.55 -2.80
N VAL A 127 -0.53 -10.19 -4.00
CA VAL A 127 0.18 -9.22 -4.84
C VAL A 127 -0.70 -8.01 -5.12
N VAL A 128 -0.10 -6.82 -5.02
CA VAL A 128 -0.65 -5.56 -5.51
C VAL A 128 0.42 -4.87 -6.34
N MET A 129 0.08 -4.41 -7.54
CA MET A 129 0.97 -3.70 -8.45
C MET A 129 0.38 -2.36 -8.89
N ASN A 130 1.26 -1.42 -9.21
CA ASN A 130 0.90 -0.07 -9.65
C ASN A 130 -0.15 0.61 -8.73
N ARG A 131 0.07 0.55 -7.42
CA ARG A 131 -0.75 1.23 -6.40
C ARG A 131 0.14 1.81 -5.30
N CYS A 132 -0.33 2.85 -4.62
CA CYS A 132 0.36 3.41 -3.45
C CYS A 132 -0.45 3.10 -2.17
N PRO A 133 0.11 2.40 -1.16
CA PRO A 133 -0.60 2.13 0.09
C PRO A 133 -1.10 3.40 0.79
N LYS A 134 -0.35 4.51 0.72
CA LYS A 134 -0.79 5.82 1.25
C LYS A 134 -2.09 6.30 0.58
N ILE A 135 -2.16 6.23 -0.75
CA ILE A 135 -3.34 6.70 -1.50
C ILE A 135 -4.52 5.78 -1.23
N GLU A 136 -4.31 4.46 -1.28
CA GLU A 136 -5.35 3.47 -1.01
C GLU A 136 -5.85 3.56 0.43
N TYR A 137 -4.96 3.73 1.42
CA TYR A 137 -5.33 3.93 2.81
C TYR A 137 -6.21 5.16 2.95
N GLY A 138 -5.77 6.32 2.45
CA GLY A 138 -6.53 7.57 2.54
C GLY A 138 -7.90 7.50 1.87
N ARG A 139 -8.00 6.77 0.74
CA ARG A 139 -9.26 6.52 0.03
C ARG A 139 -10.21 5.66 0.86
N LEU A 140 -9.70 4.58 1.46
CA LEU A 140 -10.49 3.56 2.17
C LEU A 140 -10.80 3.91 3.63
N SER A 141 -10.02 4.78 4.26
CA SER A 141 -10.25 5.27 5.64
C SER A 141 -11.26 6.43 5.70
N SER A 142 -11.69 6.94 4.55
CA SER A 142 -12.49 8.16 4.41
C SER A 142 -11.79 9.45 4.89
N GLU A 143 -10.47 9.44 5.12
CA GLU A 143 -9.68 10.65 5.41
C GLU A 143 -9.78 11.66 4.27
N ILE A 144 -9.78 11.17 3.04
CA ILE A 144 -9.84 11.98 1.83
C ILE A 144 -11.26 12.56 1.60
N SER A 145 -12.32 11.90 2.10
CA SER A 145 -13.71 12.38 2.01
C SER A 145 -13.91 13.72 2.73
N TRP A 146 -13.22 13.92 3.87
CA TRP A 146 -13.28 15.18 4.59
C TRP A 146 -12.47 16.31 3.93
N MET A 147 -11.52 15.97 3.05
CA MET A 147 -10.76 16.95 2.26
C MET A 147 -11.44 17.29 0.91
N GLY A 148 -12.69 16.88 0.71
CA GLY A 148 -13.48 17.22 -0.48
C GLY A 148 -13.19 16.38 -1.73
N VAL A 149 -12.43 15.30 -1.62
CA VAL A 149 -12.09 14.41 -2.74
C VAL A 149 -12.94 13.13 -2.67
N ASN A 150 -13.47 12.70 -3.82
CA ASN A 150 -14.40 11.57 -3.90
C ASN A 150 -13.74 10.24 -3.49
N SER A 151 -14.10 9.75 -2.30
CA SER A 151 -13.64 8.47 -1.75
C SER A 151 -14.36 7.22 -2.26
N ARG A 152 -15.44 7.37 -3.05
CA ARG A 152 -16.38 6.30 -3.48
C ARG A 152 -16.98 5.46 -2.33
N THR A 153 -16.90 5.99 -1.12
CA THR A 153 -17.30 5.34 0.12
C THR A 153 -18.48 6.11 0.70
N LEU A 154 -19.65 5.47 0.83
CA LEU A 154 -20.84 6.04 1.48
C LEU A 154 -21.00 5.39 2.87
N SER A 155 -21.13 6.21 3.92
CA SER A 155 -21.38 5.73 5.29
C SER A 155 -22.38 6.63 6.00
N SER A 156 -23.40 6.04 6.62
CA SER A 156 -24.45 6.74 7.38
C SER A 156 -24.09 7.02 8.84
N LYS A 157 -22.91 6.58 9.32
CA LYS A 157 -22.48 6.78 10.72
C LYS A 157 -21.63 8.04 10.87
N ARG A 158 -21.98 8.91 11.81
CA ARG A 158 -21.23 10.13 12.14
C ARG A 158 -19.80 9.78 12.61
N PRO A 159 -18.73 10.40 12.06
CA PRO A 159 -17.37 10.16 12.54
C PRO A 159 -17.17 10.67 13.95
N PRO A 160 -16.49 9.92 14.83
CA PRO A 160 -16.00 10.49 16.08
C PRO A 160 -15.00 11.59 15.75
N MET A 161 -15.07 12.71 16.49
CA MET A 161 -14.12 13.81 16.35
C MET A 161 -12.71 13.29 16.60
N PRO A 162 -11.75 13.47 15.66
CA PRO A 162 -10.37 13.08 15.90
C PRO A 162 -9.80 13.85 17.07
N THR A 163 -9.14 13.16 18.01
CA THR A 163 -8.51 13.77 19.19
C THR A 163 -7.10 14.31 18.90
N HIS A 164 -6.49 13.91 17.77
CA HIS A 164 -5.17 14.41 17.35
C HIS A 164 -4.99 14.31 15.81
N GLY A 165 -5.12 15.43 15.11
CA GLY A 165 -5.06 15.49 13.64
C GLY A 165 -6.21 14.74 12.93
N MET A 166 -6.41 14.95 11.62
CA MET A 166 -7.40 14.18 10.84
C MET A 166 -6.89 12.77 10.54
N ARG A 167 -6.93 11.88 11.54
CA ARG A 167 -6.51 10.47 11.41
C ARG A 167 -7.73 9.57 11.56
N LEU A 168 -8.18 8.97 10.46
CA LEU A 168 -9.31 8.02 10.44
C LEU A 168 -8.79 6.60 10.20
N SER A 169 -9.53 5.62 10.70
CA SER A 169 -9.13 4.22 10.72
C SER A 169 -9.75 3.40 9.59
N LEU A 170 -9.00 2.43 9.07
CA LEU A 170 -9.51 1.40 8.14
C LEU A 170 -10.60 0.51 8.75
N SER A 171 -10.75 0.48 10.08
CA SER A 171 -11.78 -0.30 10.78
C SER A 171 -13.21 0.19 10.56
N ARG A 172 -13.40 1.32 9.84
CA ARG A 172 -14.71 1.70 9.31
C ARG A 172 -15.10 0.79 8.15
N GLN A 173 -16.05 -0.11 8.40
CA GLN A 173 -16.81 -0.73 7.32
C GLN A 173 -17.73 0.34 6.70
N SER A 174 -17.41 0.78 5.50
CA SER A 174 -18.40 1.38 4.63
C SER A 174 -18.96 0.31 3.70
N VAL A 175 -20.28 0.28 3.57
CA VAL A 175 -20.89 -0.43 2.45
C VAL A 175 -20.45 0.28 1.16
N GLY A 176 -19.93 -0.47 0.21
CA GLY A 176 -19.66 0.08 -1.12
C GLY A 176 -20.94 0.71 -1.65
N GLY A 177 -20.85 1.90 -2.24
CA GLY A 177 -22.01 2.49 -2.89
C GLY A 177 -22.47 1.53 -3.99
N ALA A 178 -23.68 0.99 -3.86
CA ALA A 178 -24.28 0.22 -4.93
C ALA A 178 -24.37 1.08 -6.19
N GLU A 179 -24.17 0.48 -7.36
CA GLU A 179 -24.47 1.12 -8.64
C GLU A 179 -25.93 1.58 -8.60
N THR A 180 -26.12 2.89 -8.55
CA THR A 180 -27.45 3.47 -8.58
C THR A 180 -27.91 3.53 -10.03
N PRO A 181 -29.21 3.32 -10.31
CA PRO A 181 -29.77 3.42 -11.67
C PRO A 181 -29.56 4.80 -12.34
N ALA A 182 -29.09 5.79 -11.59
CA ALA A 182 -28.65 7.08 -12.11
C ALA A 182 -27.31 7.00 -12.87
N ALA A 183 -26.37 6.13 -12.46
CA ALA A 183 -25.09 5.95 -13.15
C ALA A 183 -25.27 5.28 -14.52
N ASP A 184 -26.25 4.38 -14.63
CA ASP A 184 -26.57 3.62 -15.85
C ASP A 184 -27.37 4.43 -16.90
N ARG A 185 -27.86 5.62 -16.52
CA ARG A 185 -28.55 6.56 -17.43
C ARG A 185 -27.60 7.49 -18.17
N ALA A 186 -26.42 7.76 -17.59
CA ALA A 186 -25.41 8.62 -18.21
C ALA A 186 -24.60 7.90 -19.29
N ALA A 187 -24.54 6.56 -19.26
CA ALA A 187 -23.86 5.77 -20.28
C ALA A 187 -24.67 5.60 -21.58
N ARG A 188 -25.98 5.85 -21.56
CA ARG A 188 -26.89 5.64 -22.70
C ARG A 188 -27.16 6.88 -23.56
N THR A 189 -26.55 8.02 -23.26
CA THR A 189 -26.73 9.27 -24.01
C THR A 189 -25.66 9.55 -25.06
N HIS A 190 -24.79 8.57 -25.37
CA HIS A 190 -23.78 8.64 -26.43
C HIS A 190 -23.93 7.52 -27.47
N GLU A 191 -25.16 7.19 -27.85
CA GLU A 191 -25.44 6.51 -29.12
C GLU A 191 -26.67 7.18 -29.73
N HIS A 192 -26.43 8.20 -30.55
CA HIS A 192 -27.24 8.60 -31.71
C HIS A 192 -26.50 9.67 -32.51
#